data_AF-A0A6J1VYV1-F1
#
_entry.id   AF-A0A6J1VYV1-F1
#
_cell.length_a   1.000
_cell.length_b   1.000
_cell.length_c   1.000
_cell.angle_alpha   90.00
_cell.angle_beta   90.00
_cell.angle_gamma   90.00
#
_symmetry.space_group_name_H-M   'P 1'
#
loop_
_entity.id
_entity.type
_entity.pdbx_description
1 polymer ?
#
loop_
_entity_poly.entity_id
_entity_poly.type
_entity_poly.pdbx_seq_one_letter_code
_entity_poly.pdbx_strand_id
1 'polypeptide(L)'
;LQNVRDALMPQIIVTLEEDSKMTRLISCQIIRTFLDNCRKQPELSKIYPEILKRLDDVSHDVRLAAADALTSWFRCINDPETKALLKTNIKVLYQELLVHLDDPDQNIQLAVLDTLKEGGVLYPDLLAKEIEGVVHKHRTPIYCDQLLLHLESTGWSYSES
;
A
#
# COMPACT_ATOMS: atom_id res chain seq x y z
N LEU A 1 13.31 -19.80 -4.41
CA LEU A 1 12.36 -18.68 -4.63
C LEU A 1 13.07 -17.36 -4.90
N GLN A 2 14.05 -16.94 -4.08
CA GLN A 2 14.77 -15.67 -4.29
C GLN A 2 15.36 -15.51 -5.71
N ASN A 3 16.15 -16.47 -6.19
CA ASN A 3 16.73 -16.38 -7.54
C ASN A 3 15.67 -16.30 -8.66
N VAL A 4 14.51 -16.93 -8.44
CA VAL A 4 13.38 -16.88 -9.38
C VAL A 4 12.75 -15.49 -9.35
N ARG A 5 12.53 -14.93 -8.17
CA ARG A 5 12.08 -13.55 -7.99
C ARG A 5 13.03 -12.58 -8.67
N ASP A 6 14.33 -12.67 -8.42
CA ASP A 6 15.32 -11.73 -8.94
C ASP A 6 15.39 -11.79 -10.47
N ALA A 7 15.21 -12.97 -11.06
CA ALA A 7 15.20 -13.16 -12.51
C ALA A 7 13.90 -12.72 -13.20
N LEU A 8 12.75 -12.78 -12.51
CA LEU A 8 11.43 -12.54 -13.11
C LEU A 8 10.79 -11.19 -12.74
N MET A 9 11.17 -10.57 -11.61
CA MET A 9 10.53 -9.34 -11.13
C MET A 9 10.55 -8.21 -12.17
N PRO A 10 11.67 -7.93 -12.88
CA PRO A 10 11.68 -6.88 -13.90
C PRO A 10 10.65 -7.10 -15.01
N GLN A 11 10.48 -8.34 -15.48
CA GLN A 11 9.52 -8.67 -16.53
C GLN A 11 8.08 -8.58 -16.00
N ILE A 12 7.85 -9.03 -14.77
CA ILE A 12 6.51 -8.95 -14.13
C ILE A 12 6.08 -7.50 -13.91
N ILE A 13 7.02 -6.60 -13.59
CA ILE A 13 6.71 -5.17 -13.44
C ILE A 13 6.22 -4.59 -14.77
N VAL A 14 6.88 -4.93 -15.89
CA VAL A 14 6.44 -4.48 -17.23
C VAL A 14 5.03 -4.99 -17.54
N THR A 15 4.70 -6.23 -17.13
CA THR A 15 3.37 -6.80 -17.41
C THR A 15 2.23 -6.17 -16.61
N LEU A 16 2.53 -5.31 -15.62
CA LEU A 16 1.50 -4.53 -14.94
C LEU A 16 0.84 -3.49 -15.87
N GLU A 17 1.48 -3.08 -16.97
CA GLU A 17 0.96 -2.05 -17.89
C GLU A 17 0.33 -2.64 -19.16
N GLU A 18 0.20 -3.97 -19.25
CA GLU A 18 -0.37 -4.66 -20.40
C GLU A 18 -1.87 -4.40 -20.57
N ASP A 19 -2.35 -4.38 -21.82
CA ASP A 19 -3.77 -4.15 -22.14
C ASP A 19 -4.70 -5.22 -21.52
N SER A 20 -4.19 -6.45 -21.40
CA SER A 20 -4.92 -7.58 -20.83
C SER A 20 -5.14 -7.40 -19.33
N LYS A 21 -6.41 -7.23 -18.93
CA LYS A 21 -6.84 -7.25 -17.51
C LYS A 21 -6.26 -8.45 -16.76
N MET A 22 -6.35 -9.65 -17.35
CA MET A 22 -5.89 -10.88 -16.70
C MET A 22 -4.38 -10.83 -16.44
N THR A 23 -3.61 -10.30 -17.39
CA THR A 23 -2.16 -10.15 -17.24
C THR A 23 -1.83 -9.20 -16.09
N ARG A 24 -2.47 -8.03 -16.01
CA ARG A 24 -2.26 -7.08 -14.92
C ARG A 24 -2.64 -7.66 -13.56
N LEU A 25 -3.80 -8.33 -13.49
CA LEU A 25 -4.29 -8.99 -12.27
C LEU A 25 -3.29 -10.05 -11.76
N ILE A 26 -2.90 -10.99 -12.63
CA ILE A 26 -1.95 -12.05 -12.28
C ILE A 26 -0.58 -11.44 -11.90
N SER A 27 -0.16 -10.36 -12.56
CA SER A 27 1.10 -9.67 -12.21
C SER A 27 1.07 -9.14 -10.78
N CYS A 28 0.00 -8.45 -10.35
CA CYS A 28 -0.17 -8.02 -8.96
C CYS A 28 -0.08 -9.20 -7.97
N GLN A 29 -0.75 -10.31 -8.29
CA GLN A 29 -0.77 -11.50 -7.44
C GLN A 29 0.59 -12.20 -7.34
N ILE A 30 1.36 -12.26 -8.44
CA ILE A 30 2.72 -12.82 -8.42
C ILE A 30 3.65 -11.92 -7.60
N ILE A 31 3.57 -10.59 -7.78
CA ILE A 31 4.36 -9.64 -7.00
C ILE A 31 4.06 -9.82 -5.50
N ARG A 32 2.78 -9.84 -5.12
CA ARG A 32 2.36 -10.16 -3.74
C ARG A 32 2.98 -11.47 -3.25
N THR A 33 2.88 -12.54 -4.03
CA THR A 33 3.42 -13.85 -3.65
C THR A 33 4.94 -13.78 -3.40
N PHE A 34 5.68 -13.02 -4.20
CA PHE A 34 7.10 -12.80 -3.97
C PHE A 34 7.39 -11.92 -2.75
N LEU A 35 6.56 -10.91 -2.48
CA LEU A 35 6.66 -10.09 -1.27
C LEU A 35 6.46 -10.95 0.00
N ASP A 36 5.42 -11.79 0.01
CA ASP A 36 5.07 -12.64 1.16
C ASP A 36 6.11 -13.73 1.46
N ASN A 37 6.81 -14.24 0.43
CA ASN A 37 7.61 -15.47 0.57
C ASN A 37 9.13 -15.28 0.42
N CYS A 38 9.60 -14.11 -0.03
CA CYS A 38 11.05 -13.84 -0.13
C CYS A 38 11.55 -13.08 1.09
N ARG A 39 12.62 -13.58 1.72
CA ARG A 39 13.22 -12.92 2.90
C ARG A 39 13.92 -11.62 2.56
N LYS A 40 14.57 -11.55 1.39
CA LYS A 40 15.23 -10.33 0.92
C LYS A 40 14.32 -9.66 -0.09
N GLN A 41 14.04 -8.39 0.14
CA GLN A 41 13.22 -7.59 -0.73
C GLN A 41 14.05 -6.44 -1.31
N PRO A 42 14.96 -6.72 -2.26
CA PRO A 42 15.66 -5.66 -2.96
C PRO A 42 14.65 -4.76 -3.68
N GLU A 43 14.96 -3.46 -3.71
CA GLU A 43 14.27 -2.47 -4.53
C GLU A 43 12.79 -2.22 -4.16
N LEU A 44 12.43 -2.36 -2.87
CA LEU A 44 11.10 -1.98 -2.37
C LEU A 44 10.68 -0.57 -2.83
N SER A 45 11.62 0.39 -2.85
CA SER A 45 11.39 1.77 -3.32
C SER A 45 11.06 1.88 -4.81
N LYS A 46 11.42 0.89 -5.63
CA LYS A 46 11.09 0.83 -7.06
C LYS A 46 9.82 0.04 -7.35
N ILE A 47 9.47 -0.91 -6.48
CA ILE A 47 8.33 -1.81 -6.68
C ILE A 47 7.02 -1.13 -6.31
N TYR A 48 6.95 -0.44 -5.16
CA TYR A 48 5.68 0.13 -4.68
C TYR A 48 5.03 1.14 -5.63
N PRO A 49 5.74 2.01 -6.38
CA PRO A 49 5.08 2.96 -7.27
C PRO A 49 4.37 2.24 -8.41
N GLU A 50 4.93 1.13 -8.89
CA GLU A 50 4.36 0.34 -9.98
C GLU A 50 3.09 -0.40 -9.54
N ILE A 51 3.05 -0.89 -8.30
CA ILE A 51 1.83 -1.45 -7.71
C ILE A 51 0.80 -0.33 -7.46
N LEU A 52 1.24 0.82 -6.94
CA LEU A 52 0.37 1.95 -6.60
C LEU A 52 -0.42 2.45 -7.81
N LYS A 53 0.22 2.59 -8.98
CA LYS A 53 -0.46 2.96 -10.24
C LYS A 53 -1.60 2.02 -10.64
N ARG A 54 -1.70 0.82 -10.05
CA ARG A 54 -2.79 -0.13 -10.32
C ARG A 54 -4.02 0.10 -9.46
N LEU A 55 -3.98 1.00 -8.47
CA LEU A 55 -5.17 1.51 -7.82
C LEU A 55 -5.96 2.49 -8.71
N ASP A 56 -5.40 2.95 -9.83
CA ASP A 56 -6.12 3.71 -10.87
C ASP A 56 -6.65 2.82 -12.01
N ASP A 57 -6.55 1.49 -11.89
CA ASP A 57 -7.00 0.58 -12.93
C ASP A 57 -8.52 0.63 -13.12
N VAL A 58 -8.96 0.55 -14.36
CA VAL A 58 -10.39 0.47 -14.71
C VAL A 58 -11.06 -0.78 -14.12
N SER A 59 -10.30 -1.86 -13.89
CA SER A 59 -10.80 -3.12 -13.35
C SER A 59 -10.71 -3.15 -11.83
N HIS A 60 -11.84 -3.37 -11.17
CA HIS A 60 -11.92 -3.48 -9.71
C HIS A 60 -11.04 -4.62 -9.17
N ASP A 61 -11.02 -5.77 -9.85
CA ASP A 61 -10.16 -6.91 -9.45
C ASP A 61 -8.66 -6.55 -9.44
N VAL A 62 -8.22 -5.69 -10.36
CA VAL A 62 -6.81 -5.27 -10.44
C VAL A 62 -6.51 -4.29 -9.31
N ARG A 63 -7.44 -3.36 -9.02
CA ARG A 63 -7.34 -2.46 -7.86
C ARG A 63 -7.27 -3.23 -6.54
N LEU A 64 -8.13 -4.24 -6.35
CA LEU A 64 -8.07 -5.11 -5.16
C LEU A 64 -6.72 -5.83 -5.03
N ALA A 65 -6.25 -6.46 -6.11
CA ALA A 65 -4.98 -7.17 -6.11
C ALA A 65 -3.78 -6.23 -5.85
N ALA A 66 -3.87 -4.97 -6.29
CA ALA A 66 -2.86 -3.95 -6.01
C ALA A 66 -2.83 -3.56 -4.53
N ALA A 67 -4.00 -3.32 -3.91
CA ALA A 67 -4.10 -3.04 -2.48
C ALA A 67 -3.52 -4.19 -1.63
N ASP A 68 -3.86 -5.43 -1.95
CA ASP A 68 -3.30 -6.62 -1.28
C ASP A 68 -1.77 -6.71 -1.43
N ALA A 69 -1.24 -6.38 -2.62
CA ALA A 69 0.19 -6.37 -2.87
C ALA A 69 0.90 -5.25 -2.09
N LEU A 70 0.30 -4.06 -1.96
CA LEU A 70 0.82 -2.96 -1.13
C LEU A 70 0.77 -3.30 0.36
N THR A 71 -0.25 -4.00 0.83
CA THR A 71 -0.29 -4.54 2.20
C THR A 71 0.92 -5.44 2.46
N SER A 72 1.22 -6.33 1.51
CA SER A 72 2.37 -7.23 1.58
C SER A 72 3.70 -6.47 1.49
N TRP A 73 3.73 -5.37 0.73
CA TRP A 73 4.89 -4.46 0.67
C TRP A 73 5.17 -3.80 2.02
N PHE A 74 4.14 -3.32 2.75
CA PHE A 74 4.31 -2.77 4.09
C PHE A 74 4.88 -3.81 5.07
N ARG A 75 4.39 -5.06 5.03
CA ARG A 75 4.91 -6.17 5.85
C ARG A 75 6.38 -6.50 5.60
N CYS A 76 6.91 -6.15 4.42
CA CYS A 76 8.32 -6.33 4.12
C CYS A 76 9.22 -5.35 4.91
N ILE A 77 8.66 -4.28 5.48
CA ILE A 77 9.38 -3.25 6.25
C ILE A 77 9.40 -3.67 7.72
N ASN A 78 10.26 -4.63 8.04
CA ASN A 78 10.30 -5.30 9.35
C ASN A 78 11.53 -4.96 10.20
N ASP A 79 12.40 -4.06 9.72
CA ASP A 79 13.58 -3.62 10.43
C ASP A 79 13.71 -2.07 10.45
N PRO A 80 14.35 -1.48 11.48
CA PRO A 80 14.47 -0.03 11.60
C PRO A 80 15.24 0.65 10.47
N GLU A 81 16.22 -0.01 9.84
CA GLU A 81 17.05 0.57 8.79
C GLU A 81 16.24 0.74 7.51
N THR A 82 15.56 -0.32 7.06
CA THR A 82 14.65 -0.30 5.91
C THR A 82 13.51 0.69 6.14
N LYS A 83 12.94 0.70 7.36
CA LYS A 83 11.89 1.65 7.75
C LYS A 83 12.36 3.10 7.61
N ALA A 84 13.54 3.43 8.13
CA ALA A 84 14.11 4.78 8.02
C ALA A 84 14.43 5.16 6.57
N LEU A 85 15.00 4.22 5.80
CA LEU A 85 15.34 4.42 4.39
C LEU A 85 14.09 4.72 3.53
N LEU A 86 12.96 4.06 3.82
CA LEU A 86 11.71 4.18 3.07
C LEU A 86 10.75 5.24 3.63
N LYS A 87 11.13 6.04 4.64
CA LYS A 87 10.22 7.00 5.29
C LYS A 87 9.51 7.94 4.30
N THR A 88 10.24 8.49 3.32
CA THR A 88 9.65 9.36 2.30
C THR A 88 8.71 8.59 1.37
N ASN A 89 9.05 7.36 1.01
CA ASN A 89 8.21 6.50 0.18
C ASN A 89 6.91 6.11 0.90
N ILE A 90 7.00 5.76 2.19
CA ILE A 90 5.86 5.49 3.06
C ILE A 90 4.94 6.71 3.14
N LYS A 91 5.52 7.92 3.31
CA LYS A 91 4.75 9.17 3.31
C LYS A 91 3.93 9.33 2.05
N VAL A 92 4.57 9.22 0.88
CA VAL A 92 3.91 9.34 -0.43
C VAL A 92 2.81 8.29 -0.54
N LEU A 93 3.10 7.05 -0.15
CA LEU A 93 2.13 5.97 -0.23
C LEU A 93 0.91 6.21 0.67
N TYR A 94 1.07 6.79 1.87
CA TYR A 94 -0.07 7.21 2.69
C TYR A 94 -0.93 8.26 1.99
N GLN A 95 -0.31 9.29 1.43
CA GLN A 95 -1.03 10.38 0.75
C GLN A 95 -1.89 9.85 -0.40
N GLU A 96 -1.31 8.98 -1.23
CA GLU A 96 -2.00 8.40 -2.38
C GLU A 96 -3.07 7.38 -1.95
N LEU A 97 -2.78 6.50 -0.99
CA LEU A 97 -3.77 5.55 -0.46
C LEU A 97 -4.96 6.24 0.20
N LEU A 98 -4.74 7.35 0.92
CA LEU A 98 -5.83 8.10 1.53
C LEU A 98 -6.83 8.55 0.47
N VAL A 99 -6.40 9.00 -0.71
CA VAL A 99 -7.29 9.37 -1.82
C VAL A 99 -8.21 8.20 -2.21
N HIS A 100 -7.70 6.97 -2.23
CA HIS A 100 -8.48 5.78 -2.61
C HIS A 100 -9.48 5.31 -1.54
N LEU A 101 -9.51 5.91 -0.34
CA LEU A 101 -10.64 5.71 0.59
C LEU A 101 -11.97 6.26 0.05
N ASP A 102 -11.91 7.12 -0.97
CA ASP A 102 -13.07 7.65 -1.70
C ASP A 102 -13.38 6.90 -3.02
N ASP A 103 -12.75 5.73 -3.27
CA ASP A 103 -13.07 4.89 -4.43
C ASP A 103 -14.60 4.64 -4.52
N PRO A 104 -15.21 4.68 -5.71
CA PRO A 104 -16.64 4.40 -5.85
C PRO A 104 -17.05 2.97 -5.45
N ASP A 105 -16.12 2.02 -5.44
CA ASP A 105 -16.36 0.63 -5.01
C ASP A 105 -15.95 0.44 -3.54
N GLN A 106 -16.92 0.06 -2.72
CA GLN A 106 -16.73 -0.12 -1.27
C GLN A 106 -15.68 -1.20 -0.94
N ASN A 107 -15.54 -2.24 -1.76
CA ASN A 107 -14.54 -3.28 -1.50
C ASN A 107 -13.11 -2.73 -1.67
N ILE A 108 -12.91 -1.80 -2.61
CA ILE A 108 -11.63 -1.11 -2.77
C ILE A 108 -11.34 -0.24 -1.55
N GLN A 109 -12.34 0.52 -1.09
CA GLN A 109 -12.20 1.36 0.10
C GLN A 109 -11.79 0.53 1.33
N LEU A 110 -12.42 -0.62 1.53
CA LEU A 110 -12.07 -1.53 2.63
C LEU A 110 -10.68 -2.14 2.47
N ALA A 111 -10.29 -2.56 1.27
CA ALA A 111 -8.96 -3.10 1.02
C ALA A 111 -7.86 -2.05 1.22
N VAL A 112 -8.09 -0.81 0.80
CA VAL A 112 -7.19 0.33 1.02
C VAL A 112 -7.12 0.71 2.50
N LEU A 113 -8.26 0.69 3.20
CA LEU A 113 -8.31 0.89 4.64
C LEU A 113 -7.45 -0.14 5.38
N ASP A 114 -7.58 -1.43 5.05
CA ASP A 114 -6.76 -2.48 5.67
C ASP A 114 -5.28 -2.35 5.31
N THR A 115 -4.97 -1.91 4.08
CA THR A 115 -3.59 -1.58 3.66
C THR A 115 -3.01 -0.44 4.51
N LEU A 116 -3.77 0.61 4.75
CA LEU A 116 -3.37 1.75 5.59
C LEU A 116 -3.26 1.38 7.07
N LYS A 117 -4.08 0.46 7.58
CA LYS A 117 -3.94 -0.06 8.95
C LYS A 117 -2.62 -0.83 9.11
N GLU A 118 -2.30 -1.71 8.16
CA GLU A 118 -1.04 -2.46 8.15
C GLU A 118 0.18 -1.52 8.07
N GLY A 119 0.15 -0.54 7.17
CA GLY A 119 1.26 0.40 7.01
C GLY A 119 1.36 1.41 8.15
N GLY A 120 0.23 1.88 8.67
CA GLY A 120 0.10 3.02 9.58
C GLY A 120 0.94 2.90 10.84
N VAL A 121 1.09 1.69 11.37
CA VAL A 121 1.91 1.41 12.57
C VAL A 121 3.40 1.70 12.37
N LEU A 122 3.88 1.82 11.13
CA LEU A 122 5.26 2.21 10.84
C LEU A 122 5.50 3.67 11.25
N TYR A 123 4.63 4.59 10.85
CA TYR A 123 4.77 6.01 11.18
C TYR A 123 3.39 6.60 11.51
N PRO A 124 2.85 6.31 12.70
CA PRO A 124 1.47 6.68 13.05
C PRO A 124 1.26 8.19 13.11
N ASP A 125 2.19 8.97 13.67
CA ASP A 125 2.11 10.45 13.68
C ASP A 125 2.09 11.02 12.26
N LEU A 126 2.85 10.41 11.35
CA LEU A 126 2.89 10.83 9.95
C LEU A 126 1.54 10.54 9.29
N LEU A 127 0.98 9.34 9.46
CA LEU A 127 -0.33 9.00 8.89
C LEU A 127 -1.44 9.90 9.45
N ALA A 128 -1.46 10.13 10.76
CA ALA A 128 -2.44 11.00 11.41
C ALA A 128 -2.37 12.43 10.87
N LYS A 129 -1.17 12.99 10.70
CA LYS A 129 -0.99 14.31 10.08
C LYS A 129 -1.47 14.37 8.63
N GLU A 130 -1.23 13.33 7.84
CA GLU A 130 -1.76 13.28 6.47
C GLU A 130 -3.30 13.15 6.47
N ILE A 131 -3.89 12.38 7.40
CA ILE A 131 -5.34 12.27 7.59
C ILE A 131 -5.95 13.65 7.90
N GLU A 132 -5.42 14.41 8.86
CA GLU A 132 -5.88 15.77 9.19
C GLU A 132 -5.90 16.68 7.95
N GLY A 133 -4.88 16.56 7.09
CA GLY A 133 -4.72 17.34 5.87
C GLY A 133 -5.72 17.01 4.76
N VAL A 134 -6.39 15.86 4.80
CA VAL A 134 -7.29 15.40 3.72
C VAL A 134 -8.70 15.05 4.16
N VAL A 135 -8.97 14.80 5.45
CA VAL A 135 -10.29 14.34 5.95
C VAL A 135 -11.45 15.24 5.52
N HIS A 136 -11.23 16.56 5.45
CA HIS A 136 -12.23 17.54 5.03
C HIS A 136 -12.53 17.52 3.51
N LYS A 137 -11.71 16.83 2.72
CA LYS A 137 -11.88 16.63 1.27
C LYS A 137 -12.61 15.32 0.96
N HIS A 138 -12.67 14.40 1.92
CA HIS A 138 -13.34 13.12 1.74
C HIS A 138 -14.84 13.27 1.62
N ARG A 139 -15.49 12.37 0.87
CA ARG A 139 -16.96 12.28 0.83
C ARG A 139 -17.56 12.00 2.20
N THR A 140 -16.83 11.26 3.03
CA THR A 140 -17.20 10.91 4.40
C THR A 140 -15.94 10.70 5.24
N PRO A 141 -15.92 11.12 6.52
CA PRO A 141 -14.75 10.93 7.39
C PRO A 141 -14.62 9.51 7.95
N ILE A 142 -15.62 8.63 7.75
CA ILE A 142 -15.74 7.34 8.45
C ILE A 142 -14.47 6.49 8.40
N TYR A 143 -13.80 6.37 7.26
CA TYR A 143 -12.60 5.54 7.14
C TYR A 143 -11.35 6.21 7.73
N CYS A 144 -11.26 7.54 7.67
CA CYS A 144 -10.23 8.30 8.38
C CYS A 144 -10.36 8.13 9.90
N ASP A 145 -11.58 8.23 10.43
CA ASP A 145 -11.86 8.02 11.86
C ASP A 145 -11.51 6.58 12.28
N GLN A 146 -11.87 5.58 11.46
CA GLN A 146 -11.50 4.20 11.71
C GLN A 146 -9.97 3.97 11.69
N LEU A 147 -9.23 4.69 10.84
CA LEU A 147 -7.77 4.63 10.86
C LEU A 147 -7.20 5.19 12.14
N LEU A 148 -7.65 6.38 12.58
CA LEU A 148 -7.19 6.98 13.83
C LEU A 148 -7.49 6.07 15.04
N LEU A 149 -8.71 5.54 15.13
CA LEU A 149 -9.10 4.57 16.16
C LEU A 149 -8.22 3.31 16.12
N HIS A 150 -7.87 2.82 14.93
CA HIS A 150 -6.96 1.69 14.80
C HIS A 150 -5.57 2.02 15.32
N LEU A 151 -5.00 3.19 14.97
CA LEU A 151 -3.71 3.62 15.48
C LEU A 151 -3.72 3.71 17.01
N GLU A 152 -4.75 4.33 17.60
CA GLU A 152 -4.94 4.39 19.06
C GLU A 152 -4.97 2.99 19.70
N SER A 153 -5.64 2.03 19.06
CA SER A 153 -5.71 0.65 19.56
C SER A 153 -4.36 -0.07 19.59
N THR A 154 -3.35 0.44 18.86
CA THR A 154 -1.97 -0.11 18.85
C THR A 154 -1.12 0.43 20.00
N GLY A 155 -1.68 1.30 20.86
CA GLY A 155 -0.97 1.96 21.96
C GLY A 155 -0.29 3.26 21.54
N TRP A 156 -0.50 3.71 20.30
CA TRP A 156 -0.10 5.04 19.88
C TRP A 156 -1.05 6.11 20.45
N SER A 157 -0.51 7.30 20.72
CA SER A 157 -1.28 8.49 21.08
C SER A 157 -0.68 9.66 20.33
N TYR A 158 -1.51 10.47 19.67
CA TYR A 158 -1.04 11.63 18.92
C TYR A 158 -0.25 12.59 19.84
N SER A 159 1.01 12.83 19.52
CA SER A 159 1.80 13.88 20.16
C SER A 159 2.04 15.00 19.16
N GLU A 160 1.39 16.15 19.36
CA GLU A 160 1.75 17.37 18.63
C GLU A 160 3.21 17.71 18.93
N SER A 161 4.09 17.52 17.93
CA SER A 161 5.48 17.97 17.96
C SER A 161 5.63 19.28 17.19
#